data_AF-A0A1J1IUX2-F1
#
_entry.id   AF-A0A1J1IUX2-F1
#
_cell.length_a   1.000
_cell.length_b   1.000
_cell.length_c   1.000
_cell.angle_alpha   90.00
_cell.angle_beta   90.00
_cell.angle_gamma   90.00
#
_symmetry.space_group_name_H-M   'P 1'
#
loop_
_entity.id
_entity.type
_entity.pdbx_description
1 polymer ?
#
loop_
_entity_poly.entity_id
_entity_poly.type
_entity_poly.pdbx_seq_one_letter_code
_entity_poly.pdbx_strand_id
1 'polypeptide(L)'
;MWRRTITNSSFLRQIQSFSKRTYLSENYNLNQAWEARLSTPILKPVNVEKLYIEIDTKFQQQKKISPVDVDIYANKVTGNRHMEDIADLMKKLRSTEEACNVFDSSQHALIRNYLDNDNIDLLIYVLNHRSDYGVFLDFFSANMLLDKLIKAENFKAGARVATLLALQEDFSNQITLYMSLFCCYKFLKNLETFTDLVEATPQTGESEGTEKKKKKVEEIKVRVRYIRNPYFDDHFDLENTNHLLGKTFLYLADEVKSIDEILSNSLNLLGLGLYEKFEAGNKFLSDIKKGTFYKEAVETLKLLKEKVGNLEENEPAKNFFDSLESLNTKDENVTAFIENHLKQAYFREDQIYWVHDPDKKCKSGDIVLIKEMPHKMTRLITHSLEEIVHPLGDVTCPITNKKVVVGKYREQIETVNEIIGKNKNAFDYSKAPPRGRQEGIKDFSHGPTFIKWVEDDKVDQTFAT
;
A
#
# COMPACT_ATOMS: atom_id res chain seq x y z
N MET A 1 -52.81 36.48 -16.77
CA MET A 1 -52.36 36.25 -18.16
C MET A 1 -51.57 34.94 -18.16
N TRP A 2 -51.95 34.01 -19.03
CA TRP A 2 -51.56 32.60 -18.99
C TRP A 2 -50.09 32.38 -19.40
N ARG A 3 -49.41 31.41 -18.75
CA ARG A 3 -48.60 30.38 -19.44
C ARG A 3 -48.53 29.13 -18.57
N ARG A 4 -49.17 28.06 -19.06
CA ARG A 4 -49.07 26.67 -18.60
C ARG A 4 -47.89 25.99 -19.29
N THR A 5 -47.62 24.74 -18.86
CA THR A 5 -46.78 23.65 -19.45
C THR A 5 -45.32 23.61 -18.96
N ILE A 6 -44.71 22.49 -18.56
CA ILE A 6 -45.01 21.05 -18.60
C ILE A 6 -44.38 20.36 -17.36
N THR A 7 -45.01 19.28 -16.90
CA THR A 7 -44.49 18.28 -15.97
C THR A 7 -43.26 17.57 -16.53
N ASN A 8 -42.16 17.48 -15.76
CA ASN A 8 -41.22 16.37 -15.88
C ASN A 8 -40.81 15.89 -14.49
N SER A 9 -41.55 14.89 -14.03
CA SER A 9 -41.14 13.94 -13.02
C SER A 9 -40.04 13.04 -13.60
N SER A 10 -38.78 13.39 -13.36
CA SER A 10 -37.62 12.48 -13.32
C SER A 10 -36.36 13.32 -13.48
N PHE A 11 -35.70 13.74 -12.40
CA PHE A 11 -34.25 13.96 -12.37
C PHE A 11 -33.77 14.30 -10.95
N LEU A 12 -34.29 13.62 -9.93
CA LEU A 12 -33.48 13.38 -8.73
C LEU A 12 -32.60 12.16 -9.04
N ARG A 13 -31.62 12.35 -9.94
CA ARG A 13 -30.43 11.51 -9.88
C ARG A 13 -29.83 11.81 -8.51
N GLN A 14 -30.00 10.86 -7.60
CA GLN A 14 -28.99 10.52 -6.61
C GLN A 14 -27.63 10.94 -7.14
N ILE A 15 -27.10 12.04 -6.63
CA ILE A 15 -25.65 12.17 -6.51
C ILE A 15 -25.29 11.22 -5.38
N GLN A 16 -25.38 9.92 -5.65
CA GLN A 16 -24.44 9.00 -5.07
C GLN A 16 -23.12 9.45 -5.66
N SER A 17 -22.40 10.28 -4.90
CA SER A 17 -20.95 10.26 -4.98
C SER A 17 -20.55 8.80 -4.80
N PHE A 18 -20.39 8.09 -5.91
CA PHE A 18 -19.63 6.86 -5.93
C PHE A 18 -18.19 7.30 -5.72
N SER A 19 -17.86 7.66 -4.47
CA SER A 19 -16.48 7.64 -4.02
C SER A 19 -16.07 6.18 -4.09
N LYS A 20 -15.44 5.82 -5.21
CA LYS A 20 -14.72 4.54 -5.31
C LYS A 20 -13.67 4.61 -4.21
N ARG A 21 -13.93 3.92 -3.09
CA ARG A 21 -13.02 3.91 -1.95
C ARG A 21 -11.72 3.28 -2.40
N THR A 22 -10.68 4.10 -2.53
CA THR A 22 -9.33 3.66 -2.87
C THR A 22 -8.69 3.00 -1.65
N TYR A 23 -7.74 2.08 -1.86
CA TYR A 23 -7.15 1.34 -0.75
C TYR A 23 -6.27 2.25 0.14
N LEU A 24 -5.60 3.24 -0.45
CA LEU A 24 -4.94 4.33 0.27
C LEU A 24 -5.76 5.63 0.17
N SER A 25 -5.65 6.47 1.22
CA SER A 25 -6.24 7.80 1.21
C SER A 25 -5.48 8.73 0.27
N GLU A 26 -6.16 9.72 -0.29
CA GLU A 26 -5.51 10.73 -1.14
C GLU A 26 -4.42 11.52 -0.37
N ASN A 27 -4.60 11.66 0.96
CA ASN A 27 -3.64 12.29 1.85
C ASN A 27 -2.31 11.52 1.97
N TYR A 28 -2.30 10.20 1.72
CA TYR A 28 -1.07 9.41 1.73
C TYR A 28 -0.05 9.93 0.71
N ASN A 29 -0.52 10.52 -0.40
CA ASN A 29 0.35 11.06 -1.42
C ASN A 29 1.06 12.36 -1.01
N LEU A 30 0.69 13.01 0.10
CA LEU A 30 1.39 14.19 0.64
C LEU A 30 1.78 15.24 -0.42
N ASN A 31 0.92 15.48 -1.42
CA ASN A 31 1.24 16.31 -2.58
C ASN A 31 1.66 17.73 -2.17
N GLN A 32 1.04 18.30 -1.13
CA GLN A 32 1.39 19.61 -0.60
C GLN A 32 2.82 19.66 -0.06
N ALA A 33 3.24 18.64 0.69
CA ALA A 33 4.60 18.55 1.22
C ALA A 33 5.60 18.30 0.08
N TRP A 34 5.23 17.47 -0.89
CA TRP A 34 6.02 17.21 -2.08
C TRP A 34 6.27 18.51 -2.85
N GLU A 35 5.24 19.28 -3.21
CA GLU A 35 5.38 20.55 -3.95
C GLU A 35 6.13 21.63 -3.15
N ALA A 36 5.96 21.67 -1.83
CA ALA A 36 6.64 22.63 -0.97
C ALA A 36 8.18 22.54 -1.09
N ARG A 37 8.74 21.38 -1.45
CA ARG A 37 10.19 21.20 -1.65
C ARG A 37 10.76 22.18 -2.69
N LEU A 38 10.01 22.50 -3.74
CA LEU A 38 10.46 23.37 -4.84
C LEU A 38 10.67 24.81 -4.37
N SER A 39 10.06 25.18 -3.25
CA SER A 39 10.17 26.51 -2.65
C SER A 39 11.44 26.70 -1.79
N THR A 40 12.21 25.63 -1.58
CA THR A 40 13.42 25.66 -0.75
C THR A 40 14.52 26.56 -1.35
N PRO A 41 15.33 27.22 -0.52
CA PRO A 41 16.41 28.10 -1.00
C PRO A 41 17.44 27.40 -1.89
N ILE A 42 17.60 26.08 -1.73
CA ILE A 42 18.57 25.26 -2.46
C ILE A 42 18.07 24.97 -3.88
N LEU A 43 16.79 24.62 -4.04
CA LEU A 43 16.23 24.21 -5.33
C LEU A 43 15.76 25.39 -6.19
N LYS A 44 15.44 26.54 -5.59
CA LYS A 44 15.00 27.76 -6.31
C LYS A 44 15.98 28.25 -7.39
N PRO A 45 17.28 28.45 -7.12
CA PRO A 45 18.20 29.06 -8.08
C PRO A 45 18.69 28.09 -9.18
N VAL A 46 18.43 26.79 -9.04
CA VAL A 46 19.01 25.75 -9.89
C VAL A 46 18.27 25.69 -11.23
N ASN A 47 19.04 25.76 -12.33
CA ASN A 47 18.57 25.49 -13.68
C ASN A 47 18.89 24.03 -14.06
N VAL A 48 17.84 23.27 -14.40
CA VAL A 48 17.90 21.82 -14.67
C VAL A 48 18.83 21.50 -15.84
N GLU A 49 18.69 22.18 -16.98
CA GLU A 49 19.47 21.90 -18.19
C GLU A 49 20.96 22.18 -17.98
N LYS A 50 21.28 23.29 -17.31
CA LYS A 50 22.67 23.64 -17.00
C LYS A 50 23.30 22.64 -16.05
N LEU A 51 22.57 22.24 -15.00
CA LEU A 51 23.05 21.28 -14.02
C LEU A 51 23.32 19.92 -14.67
N TYR A 52 22.45 19.44 -15.56
CA TYR A 52 22.67 18.20 -16.29
C TYR A 52 23.98 18.23 -17.10
N ILE A 53 24.18 19.30 -17.88
CA ILE A 53 25.39 19.46 -18.71
C ILE A 53 26.65 19.52 -17.84
N GLU A 54 26.59 20.21 -16.70
CA GLU A 54 27.71 20.28 -15.75
C GLU A 54 28.05 18.92 -15.16
N ILE A 55 27.04 18.14 -14.73
CA ILE A 55 27.24 16.78 -14.20
C ILE A 55 27.80 15.86 -15.28
N ASP A 56 27.25 15.90 -16.50
CA ASP A 56 27.70 15.04 -17.59
C ASP A 56 29.13 15.39 -18.03
N THR A 57 29.47 16.67 -18.11
CA THR A 57 30.83 17.12 -18.43
C THR A 57 31.83 16.68 -17.36
N LYS A 58 31.47 16.80 -16.08
CA LYS A 58 32.30 16.31 -14.96
C LYS A 58 32.50 14.79 -15.03
N PHE A 59 31.44 14.04 -15.37
CA PHE A 59 31.52 12.60 -15.53
C PHE A 59 32.43 12.20 -16.71
N GLN A 60 32.34 12.88 -17.85
CA GLN A 60 33.20 12.59 -19.00
C GLN A 60 34.68 12.89 -18.71
N GLN A 61 34.98 13.97 -17.98
CA GLN A 61 36.35 14.38 -17.66
C GLN A 61 36.97 13.55 -16.53
N GLN A 62 36.25 13.37 -15.43
CA GLN A 62 36.80 12.84 -14.18
C GLN A 62 36.25 11.45 -13.82
N LYS A 63 35.21 10.96 -14.51
CA LYS A 63 34.47 9.74 -14.15
C LYS A 63 33.96 9.73 -12.71
N LYS A 64 33.70 10.92 -12.16
CA LYS A 64 33.14 11.13 -10.82
C LYS A 64 31.88 11.96 -10.92
N ILE A 65 30.88 11.61 -10.13
CA ILE A 65 29.61 12.32 -10.01
C ILE A 65 29.38 12.57 -8.52
N SER A 66 28.96 13.79 -8.19
CA SER A 66 28.54 14.15 -6.83
C SER A 66 27.12 13.60 -6.59
N PRO A 67 26.88 12.78 -5.55
CA PRO A 67 25.54 12.34 -5.19
C PRO A 67 24.59 13.50 -4.88
N VAL A 68 25.14 14.60 -4.31
CA VAL A 68 24.37 15.81 -3.98
C VAL A 68 23.87 16.51 -5.24
N ASP A 69 24.70 16.56 -6.29
CA ASP A 69 24.31 17.20 -7.56
C ASP A 69 23.19 16.38 -8.23
N VAL A 70 23.26 15.05 -8.16
CA VAL A 70 22.20 14.14 -8.65
C VAL A 70 20.91 14.27 -7.84
N ASP A 71 21.01 14.38 -6.52
CA ASP A 71 19.85 14.56 -5.65
C ASP A 71 19.12 15.88 -5.91
N ILE A 72 19.88 16.97 -6.04
CA ILE A 72 19.35 18.29 -6.39
C ILE A 72 18.64 18.23 -7.75
N TYR A 73 19.26 17.55 -8.73
CA TYR A 73 18.66 17.36 -10.04
C TYR A 73 17.34 16.59 -9.95
N ALA A 74 17.34 15.40 -9.34
CA ALA A 74 16.17 14.53 -9.23
C ALA A 74 14.99 15.23 -8.53
N ASN A 75 15.26 15.99 -7.46
CA ASN A 75 14.22 16.72 -6.72
C ASN A 75 13.69 17.95 -7.47
N LYS A 76 14.51 18.56 -8.33
CA LYS A 76 14.15 19.77 -9.08
C LYS A 76 13.39 19.48 -10.37
N VAL A 77 13.68 18.35 -11.03
CA VAL A 77 13.01 17.98 -12.28
C VAL A 77 11.51 17.89 -12.04
N THR A 78 10.76 18.63 -12.87
CA THR A 78 9.31 18.55 -12.95
C THR A 78 8.93 18.47 -14.44
N GLY A 79 8.21 17.41 -14.80
CA GLY A 79 7.72 17.18 -16.16
C GLY A 79 8.41 16.05 -16.93
N ASN A 80 7.80 15.67 -18.05
CA ASN A 80 8.12 14.43 -18.77
C ASN A 80 9.47 14.46 -19.52
N ARG A 81 9.90 15.63 -20.01
CA ARG A 81 11.06 15.76 -20.92
C ARG A 81 12.40 15.27 -20.33
N HIS A 82 12.59 15.41 -19.02
CA HIS A 82 13.87 15.16 -18.35
C HIS A 82 13.85 13.93 -17.43
N MET A 83 12.85 13.06 -17.55
CA MET A 83 12.72 11.92 -16.64
C MET A 83 13.71 10.79 -16.92
N GLU A 84 13.98 10.54 -18.19
CA GLU A 84 15.01 9.57 -18.63
C GLU A 84 16.39 10.01 -18.15
N ASP A 85 16.65 11.33 -18.16
CA ASP A 85 17.90 11.92 -17.67
C ASP A 85 18.15 11.56 -16.20
N ILE A 86 17.11 11.48 -15.35
CA ILE A 86 17.28 11.09 -13.94
C ILE A 86 17.77 9.63 -13.85
N ALA A 87 17.16 8.71 -14.61
CA ALA A 87 17.58 7.31 -14.61
C ALA A 87 18.99 7.14 -15.18
N ASP A 88 19.34 7.88 -16.23
CA ASP A 88 20.70 7.89 -16.78
C ASP A 88 21.73 8.42 -15.76
N LEU A 89 21.43 9.52 -15.06
CA LEU A 89 22.30 10.03 -13.99
C LEU A 89 22.46 9.03 -12.84
N MET A 90 21.38 8.34 -12.44
CA MET A 90 21.45 7.30 -11.41
C MET A 90 22.32 6.12 -11.85
N LYS A 91 22.19 5.67 -13.10
CA LYS A 91 23.03 4.62 -13.70
C LYS A 91 24.50 5.04 -13.77
N LYS A 92 24.77 6.29 -14.16
CA LYS A 92 26.13 6.85 -14.17
C LYS A 92 26.69 6.93 -12.77
N LEU A 93 25.93 7.43 -11.79
CA LEU A 93 26.32 7.49 -10.38
C LEU A 93 26.63 6.09 -9.83
N ARG A 94 25.82 5.09 -10.16
CA ARG A 94 26.03 3.69 -9.77
C ARG A 94 27.34 3.10 -10.33
N SER A 95 27.82 3.63 -11.46
CA SER A 95 29.09 3.24 -12.08
C SER A 95 30.31 3.93 -11.44
N THR A 96 30.13 4.78 -10.44
CA THR A 96 31.20 5.51 -9.74
C THR A 96 31.43 4.99 -8.30
N GLU A 97 32.54 5.41 -7.68
CA GLU A 97 32.86 5.10 -6.29
C GLU A 97 31.82 5.64 -5.29
N GLU A 98 31.08 6.69 -5.69
CA GLU A 98 30.07 7.36 -4.87
C GLU A 98 28.70 6.63 -4.87
N ALA A 99 28.62 5.45 -5.49
CA ALA A 99 27.40 4.64 -5.54
C ALA A 99 26.85 4.21 -4.18
N CYS A 100 27.68 4.22 -3.13
CA CYS A 100 27.28 3.94 -1.75
C CYS A 100 26.64 5.16 -1.06
N ASN A 101 26.86 6.36 -1.59
CA ASN A 101 26.44 7.63 -1.01
C ASN A 101 25.18 8.20 -1.71
N VAL A 102 24.42 7.34 -2.40
CA VAL A 102 23.13 7.69 -2.99
C VAL A 102 22.15 8.04 -1.88
N PHE A 103 21.40 9.13 -2.05
CA PHE A 103 20.39 9.55 -1.08
C PHE A 103 19.04 8.87 -1.34
N ASP A 104 18.34 8.51 -0.27
CA ASP A 104 16.97 7.97 -0.34
C ASP A 104 16.01 8.97 -1.01
N SER A 105 16.25 10.27 -0.84
CA SER A 105 15.50 11.33 -1.52
C SER A 105 15.63 11.28 -3.04
N SER A 106 16.79 10.86 -3.57
CA SER A 106 17.01 10.74 -5.01
C SER A 106 16.19 9.59 -5.59
N GLN A 107 16.16 8.45 -4.89
CA GLN A 107 15.34 7.29 -5.26
C GLN A 107 13.84 7.63 -5.19
N HIS A 108 13.42 8.26 -4.08
CA HIS A 108 12.03 8.70 -3.92
C HIS A 108 11.60 9.69 -4.99
N ALA A 109 12.46 10.67 -5.32
CA ALA A 109 12.18 11.68 -6.34
C ALA A 109 12.09 11.07 -7.74
N LEU A 110 12.94 10.10 -8.07
CA LEU A 110 12.83 9.34 -9.31
C LEU A 110 11.46 8.66 -9.37
N ILE A 111 11.09 7.85 -8.38
CA ILE A 111 9.82 7.11 -8.40
C ILE A 111 8.64 8.07 -8.50
N ARG A 112 8.65 9.16 -7.72
CA ARG A 112 7.61 10.19 -7.75
C ARG A 112 7.45 10.85 -9.10
N ASN A 113 8.54 11.29 -9.71
CA ASN A 113 8.47 11.95 -11.01
C ASN A 113 7.88 11.00 -12.07
N TYR A 114 8.22 9.72 -12.04
CA TYR A 114 7.65 8.71 -12.95
C TYR A 114 6.16 8.47 -12.67
N LEU A 115 5.75 8.45 -11.40
CA LEU A 115 4.35 8.37 -11.01
C LEU A 115 3.56 9.63 -11.39
N ASP A 116 4.11 10.82 -11.26
CA ASP A 116 3.40 12.07 -11.58
C ASP A 116 3.17 12.24 -13.09
N ASN A 117 4.00 11.62 -13.94
CA ASN A 117 3.93 11.71 -15.40
C ASN A 117 3.34 10.45 -16.08
N ASP A 118 2.74 9.52 -15.34
CA ASP A 118 2.10 8.30 -15.87
C ASP A 118 3.00 7.30 -16.64
N ASN A 119 4.34 7.44 -16.59
CA ASN A 119 5.28 6.54 -17.28
C ASN A 119 5.65 5.31 -16.43
N ILE A 120 4.66 4.45 -16.17
CA ILE A 120 4.83 3.27 -15.31
C ILE A 120 5.72 2.21 -15.95
N ASP A 121 5.64 2.01 -17.28
CA ASP A 121 6.40 0.97 -17.98
C ASP A 121 7.91 1.19 -17.88
N LEU A 122 8.37 2.43 -18.05
CA LEU A 122 9.78 2.80 -17.91
C LEU A 122 10.25 2.66 -16.46
N LEU A 123 9.38 2.98 -15.48
CA LEU A 123 9.70 2.75 -14.07
C LEU A 123 9.91 1.25 -13.79
N ILE A 124 9.03 0.38 -14.31
CA ILE A 124 9.18 -1.08 -14.16
C ILE A 124 10.49 -1.55 -14.82
N TYR A 125 10.86 -1.00 -15.98
CA TYR A 125 12.13 -1.30 -16.63
C TYR A 125 13.34 -0.94 -15.74
N VAL A 126 13.34 0.26 -15.14
CA VAL A 126 14.38 0.71 -14.20
C VAL A 126 14.44 -0.21 -12.97
N LEU A 127 13.29 -0.61 -12.43
CA LEU A 127 13.20 -1.48 -11.25
C LEU A 127 13.63 -2.93 -11.55
N ASN A 128 13.38 -3.44 -12.76
CA ASN A 128 13.92 -4.73 -13.21
C ASN A 128 15.45 -4.71 -13.22
N HIS A 129 16.03 -3.61 -13.72
CA HIS A 129 17.47 -3.37 -13.78
C HIS A 129 18.02 -2.68 -12.52
N ARG A 130 17.44 -2.95 -11.34
CA ARG A 130 17.83 -2.31 -10.06
C ARG A 130 19.34 -2.36 -9.77
N SER A 131 20.03 -3.41 -10.21
CA SER A 131 21.48 -3.55 -10.02
C SER A 131 22.28 -2.50 -10.80
N ASP A 132 21.81 -2.11 -11.98
CA ASP A 132 22.46 -1.15 -12.87
C ASP A 132 22.12 0.30 -12.48
N TYR A 133 20.86 0.55 -12.12
CA TYR A 133 20.38 1.90 -11.78
C TYR A 133 20.56 2.24 -10.28
N GLY A 134 20.65 1.25 -9.40
CA GLY A 134 20.74 1.46 -7.95
C GLY A 134 19.46 2.01 -7.32
N VAL A 135 18.29 1.73 -7.92
CA VAL A 135 16.98 2.18 -7.43
C VAL A 135 16.26 1.02 -6.76
N PHE A 136 15.92 1.19 -5.48
CA PHE A 136 15.15 0.23 -4.69
C PHE A 136 13.89 0.92 -4.18
N LEU A 137 12.78 0.17 -4.12
CA LEU A 137 11.52 0.69 -3.59
C LEU A 137 11.54 0.63 -2.06
N ASP A 138 11.31 1.77 -1.42
CA ASP A 138 10.94 1.84 -0.01
C ASP A 138 9.45 1.53 0.16
N PHE A 139 9.01 1.25 1.40
CA PHE A 139 7.60 0.95 1.66
C PHE A 139 6.64 2.04 1.20
N PHE A 140 7.02 3.31 1.35
CA PHE A 140 6.14 4.42 0.99
C PHE A 140 5.97 4.53 -0.53
N SER A 141 7.07 4.54 -1.29
CA SER A 141 6.96 4.59 -2.77
C SER A 141 6.40 3.29 -3.36
N ALA A 142 6.65 2.14 -2.73
CA ALA A 142 6.03 0.87 -3.09
C ALA A 142 4.50 0.92 -2.94
N ASN A 143 4.00 1.41 -1.80
CA ASN A 143 2.57 1.55 -1.54
C ASN A 143 1.90 2.47 -2.54
N MET A 144 2.55 3.59 -2.87
CA MET A 144 2.07 4.52 -3.89
C MET A 144 2.00 3.90 -5.29
N LEU A 145 3.04 3.19 -5.70
CA LEU A 145 3.10 2.51 -6.99
C LEU A 145 2.02 1.43 -7.07
N LEU A 146 1.89 0.60 -6.03
CA LEU A 146 0.88 -0.45 -5.95
C LEU A 146 -0.55 0.13 -5.95
N ASP A 147 -0.82 1.21 -5.21
CA ASP A 147 -2.12 1.88 -5.23
C ASP A 147 -2.51 2.33 -6.64
N LYS A 148 -1.56 2.96 -7.35
CA LYS A 148 -1.79 3.43 -8.71
C LYS A 148 -2.06 2.28 -9.68
N LEU A 149 -1.30 1.19 -9.56
CA LEU A 149 -1.48 -0.02 -10.36
C LEU A 149 -2.81 -0.72 -10.08
N ILE A 150 -3.22 -0.80 -8.82
CA ILE A 150 -4.51 -1.35 -8.40
C ILE A 150 -5.66 -0.49 -8.95
N LYS A 151 -5.54 0.85 -8.87
CA LYS A 151 -6.51 1.79 -9.44
C LYS A 151 -6.63 1.68 -10.96
N ALA A 152 -5.52 1.41 -11.64
CA ALA A 152 -5.46 1.20 -13.09
C ALA A 152 -5.85 -0.23 -13.51
N GLU A 153 -6.17 -1.12 -12.56
CA GLU A 153 -6.44 -2.55 -12.79
C GLU A 153 -5.29 -3.29 -13.52
N ASN A 154 -4.08 -2.74 -13.48
CA ASN A 154 -2.89 -3.35 -14.08
C ASN A 154 -2.23 -4.32 -13.08
N PHE A 155 -2.84 -5.49 -12.92
CA PHE A 155 -2.36 -6.51 -11.99
C PHE A 155 -1.07 -7.18 -12.46
N LYS A 156 -0.75 -7.19 -13.77
CA LYS A 156 0.51 -7.74 -14.32
C LYS A 156 1.71 -6.96 -13.80
N ALA A 157 1.67 -5.63 -13.93
CA ALA A 157 2.69 -4.75 -13.39
C ALA A 157 2.74 -4.83 -11.85
N GLY A 158 1.58 -4.87 -11.17
CA GLY A 158 1.51 -4.98 -9.71
C GLY A 158 2.15 -6.26 -9.18
N ALA A 159 1.90 -7.39 -9.84
CA ALA A 159 2.52 -8.67 -9.52
C ALA A 159 4.05 -8.63 -9.74
N ARG A 160 4.52 -7.98 -10.82
CA ARG A 160 5.96 -7.79 -11.04
C ARG A 160 6.60 -6.94 -9.94
N VAL A 161 5.98 -5.83 -9.55
CA VAL A 161 6.45 -5.00 -8.43
C VAL A 161 6.50 -5.82 -7.13
N ALA A 162 5.48 -6.63 -6.84
CA ALA A 162 5.47 -7.51 -5.68
C ALA A 162 6.62 -8.52 -5.70
N THR A 163 6.95 -9.11 -6.86
CA THR A 163 8.12 -10.00 -6.98
C THR A 163 9.44 -9.26 -6.72
N LEU A 164 9.56 -8.00 -7.17
CA LEU A 164 10.74 -7.19 -6.92
C LEU A 164 10.88 -6.81 -5.44
N LEU A 165 9.77 -6.57 -4.74
CA LEU A 165 9.76 -6.37 -3.28
C LEU A 165 10.13 -7.64 -2.53
N ALA A 166 9.65 -8.81 -2.97
CA ALA A 166 10.03 -10.08 -2.37
C ALA A 166 11.52 -10.40 -2.51
N LEU A 167 12.17 -9.97 -3.60
CA LEU A 167 13.63 -10.07 -3.77
C LEU A 167 14.42 -9.14 -2.82
N GLN A 168 13.77 -8.16 -2.17
CA GLN A 168 14.39 -7.36 -1.12
C GLN A 168 14.24 -8.01 0.27
N GLU A 169 13.42 -9.05 0.40
CA GLU A 169 13.19 -9.83 1.63
C GLU A 169 12.70 -9.00 2.83
N ASP A 170 12.04 -7.86 2.59
CA ASP A 170 11.49 -7.00 3.65
C ASP A 170 10.00 -6.70 3.43
N PHE A 171 9.15 -7.26 4.30
CA PHE A 171 7.71 -7.02 4.35
C PHE A 171 7.27 -6.55 5.75
N SER A 172 8.13 -5.83 6.46
CA SER A 172 7.82 -5.27 7.78
C SER A 172 6.52 -4.44 7.81
N ASN A 173 6.16 -3.81 6.69
CA ASN A 173 4.93 -3.03 6.57
C ASN A 173 3.74 -3.89 6.09
N GLN A 174 2.73 -4.02 6.96
CA GLN A 174 1.50 -4.77 6.69
C GLN A 174 0.74 -4.26 5.46
N ILE A 175 0.74 -2.95 5.19
CA ILE A 175 0.03 -2.37 4.02
C ILE A 175 0.69 -2.88 2.73
N THR A 176 2.02 -2.80 2.65
CA THR A 176 2.79 -3.25 1.49
C THR A 176 2.60 -4.74 1.26
N LEU A 177 2.59 -5.53 2.35
CA LEU A 177 2.31 -6.96 2.31
C LEU A 177 0.93 -7.25 1.71
N TYR A 178 -0.14 -6.62 2.21
CA TYR A 178 -1.49 -6.90 1.72
C TYR A 178 -1.73 -6.38 0.31
N MET A 179 -1.12 -5.25 -0.08
CA MET A 179 -1.22 -4.73 -1.45
C MET A 179 -0.49 -5.63 -2.45
N SER A 180 0.69 -6.12 -2.07
CA SER A 180 1.45 -7.08 -2.87
C SER A 180 0.68 -8.38 -3.04
N LEU A 181 0.13 -8.91 -1.93
CA LEU A 181 -0.70 -10.11 -1.94
C LEU A 181 -1.95 -9.95 -2.81
N PHE A 182 -2.63 -8.81 -2.72
CA PHE A 182 -3.80 -8.50 -3.52
C PHE A 182 -3.49 -8.50 -5.02
N CYS A 183 -2.39 -7.84 -5.43
CA CYS A 183 -1.96 -7.81 -6.83
C CYS A 183 -1.63 -9.21 -7.34
N CYS A 184 -0.84 -9.99 -6.60
CA CYS A 184 -0.46 -11.34 -6.99
C CYS A 184 -1.69 -12.26 -7.11
N TYR A 185 -2.64 -12.17 -6.17
CA TYR A 185 -3.82 -13.03 -6.19
C TYR A 185 -4.80 -12.67 -7.31
N LYS A 186 -5.04 -11.37 -7.53
CA LYS A 186 -5.85 -10.89 -8.67
C LYS A 186 -5.22 -11.25 -10.00
N PHE A 187 -3.89 -11.18 -10.08
CA PHE A 187 -3.16 -11.62 -11.25
C PHE A 187 -3.43 -13.11 -11.55
N LEU A 188 -3.31 -13.99 -10.55
CA LEU A 188 -3.57 -15.43 -10.73
C LEU A 188 -4.98 -15.73 -11.25
N LYS A 189 -5.99 -14.97 -10.77
CA LYS A 189 -7.37 -15.12 -11.21
C LYS A 189 -7.61 -14.72 -12.66
N ASN A 190 -6.96 -13.65 -13.11
CA ASN A 190 -7.20 -13.11 -14.44
C ASN A 190 -6.60 -13.99 -15.56
N LEU A 191 -5.86 -15.05 -15.20
CA LEU A 191 -5.43 -16.15 -16.08
C LEU A 191 -4.73 -15.73 -17.38
N GLU A 192 -4.32 -14.46 -17.52
CA GLU A 192 -3.50 -13.99 -18.64
C GLU A 192 -2.20 -14.78 -18.61
N THR A 193 -2.07 -15.65 -19.60
CA THR A 193 -0.87 -16.40 -19.89
C THR A 193 0.27 -15.40 -19.95
N PHE A 194 1.26 -15.60 -19.07
CA PHE A 194 2.50 -14.84 -19.04
C PHE A 194 3.32 -15.14 -20.29
N THR A 195 2.86 -14.64 -21.44
CA THR A 195 3.74 -14.36 -22.56
C THR A 195 4.54 -13.14 -22.12
N ASP A 196 5.66 -13.47 -21.49
CA ASP A 196 6.83 -12.65 -21.30
C ASP A 196 6.60 -11.33 -20.56
N LEU A 197 7.15 -11.28 -19.35
CA LEU A 197 7.68 -10.03 -18.78
C LEU A 197 9.00 -9.65 -19.50
N VAL A 198 9.16 -10.00 -20.78
CA VAL A 198 10.26 -9.52 -21.61
C VAL A 198 9.94 -8.08 -21.96
N GLU A 199 10.95 -7.28 -21.71
CA GLU A 199 10.97 -5.84 -21.80
C GLU A 199 10.67 -5.39 -23.22
N ALA A 200 9.79 -4.40 -23.36
CA ALA A 200 9.85 -3.53 -24.52
C ALA A 200 11.15 -2.73 -24.40
N THR A 201 12.24 -3.22 -24.98
CA THR A 201 13.47 -2.43 -25.17
C THR A 201 13.12 -1.15 -25.93
N PRO A 202 13.52 0.04 -25.45
CA PRO A 202 13.43 1.27 -26.23
C PRO A 202 14.25 1.11 -27.53
N GLN A 203 13.58 1.26 -28.68
CA GLN A 203 14.22 1.20 -30.00
C GLN A 203 15.28 2.30 -30.10
N THR A 204 16.56 1.92 -30.01
CA THR A 204 17.68 2.81 -30.31
C THR A 204 18.35 2.28 -31.57
N GLY A 205 18.33 3.10 -32.62
CA GLY A 205 18.71 2.74 -33.98
C GLY A 205 20.14 2.21 -34.10
N GLU A 206 20.26 1.08 -34.77
CA GLU A 206 21.50 0.51 -35.25
C GLU A 206 22.17 1.49 -36.23
N SER A 207 23.41 1.88 -35.95
CA SER A 207 24.31 2.42 -36.96
C SER A 207 25.45 1.44 -37.15
N GLU A 208 25.38 0.73 -38.27
CA GLU A 208 26.45 -0.07 -38.83
C GLU A 208 27.66 0.80 -39.18
N GLY A 209 28.85 0.19 -39.05
CA GLY A 209 30.01 0.55 -39.83
C GLY A 209 31.22 0.97 -38.98
N THR A 210 32.21 0.09 -38.88
CA THR A 210 33.56 0.43 -39.38
C THR A 210 34.51 -0.77 -39.36
N GLU A 211 35.43 -0.70 -40.31
CA GLU A 211 36.15 -1.78 -40.96
C GLU A 211 37.30 -2.37 -40.14
N LYS A 212 37.58 -3.65 -40.41
CA LYS A 212 38.75 -4.39 -39.95
C LYS A 212 40.03 -3.83 -40.56
N LYS A 213 40.96 -3.33 -39.72
CA LYS A 213 42.39 -3.25 -40.05
C LYS A 213 43.21 -4.09 -39.07
N LYS A 214 43.80 -5.16 -39.60
CA LYS A 214 44.77 -6.04 -38.90
C LYS A 214 46.01 -5.23 -38.51
N LYS A 215 46.34 -5.18 -37.22
CA LYS A 215 47.67 -4.79 -36.70
C LYS A 215 48.24 -5.93 -35.84
N LYS A 216 49.56 -6.00 -35.85
CA LYS A 216 50.43 -7.11 -35.42
C LYS A 216 50.23 -7.49 -33.96
N VAL A 217 50.39 -8.78 -33.68
CA VAL A 217 50.30 -9.41 -32.36
C VAL A 217 51.47 -8.97 -31.49
N GLU A 218 51.22 -8.02 -30.60
CA GLU A 218 51.92 -7.89 -29.32
C GLU A 218 51.07 -8.63 -28.28
N GLU A 219 51.71 -9.27 -27.29
CA GLU A 219 51.06 -10.15 -26.32
C GLU A 219 49.76 -9.55 -25.76
N ILE A 220 48.63 -10.12 -26.21
CA ILE A 220 47.29 -9.70 -25.78
C ILE A 220 47.10 -10.26 -24.37
N LYS A 221 47.26 -9.41 -23.35
CA LYS A 221 46.73 -9.71 -22.01
C LYS A 221 45.20 -9.72 -22.10
N VAL A 222 44.63 -10.87 -22.43
CA VAL A 222 43.19 -11.09 -22.41
C VAL A 222 42.76 -11.07 -20.94
N ARG A 223 41.96 -10.08 -20.56
CA ARG A 223 41.28 -10.09 -19.27
C ARG A 223 40.24 -11.21 -19.33
N VAL A 224 40.61 -12.39 -18.85
CA VAL A 224 39.66 -13.51 -18.71
C VAL A 224 38.59 -13.03 -17.74
N ARG A 225 37.35 -12.88 -18.23
CA ARG A 225 36.22 -12.59 -17.36
C ARG A 225 36.14 -13.71 -16.33
N TYR A 226 35.94 -13.34 -15.08
CA TYR A 226 35.64 -14.30 -14.03
C TYR A 226 34.45 -15.15 -14.51
N ILE A 227 34.67 -16.43 -14.76
CA ILE A 227 33.60 -17.39 -15.03
C ILE A 227 32.87 -17.51 -13.69
N ARG A 228 31.71 -16.87 -13.57
CA ARG A 228 30.85 -17.10 -12.42
C ARG A 228 30.53 -18.59 -12.40
N ASN A 229 30.67 -19.22 -11.24
CA ASN A 229 30.25 -20.60 -11.07
C ASN A 229 28.76 -20.65 -11.47
N PRO A 230 28.33 -21.56 -12.36
CA PRO A 230 26.93 -21.70 -12.76
C PRO A 230 26.14 -22.41 -11.64
N TYR A 231 26.31 -21.95 -10.41
CA TYR A 231 25.52 -22.43 -9.29
C TYR A 231 24.22 -21.64 -9.29
N PHE A 232 23.14 -22.30 -9.68
CA PHE A 232 21.80 -21.76 -9.67
C PHE A 232 21.38 -21.51 -8.22
N ASP A 233 21.25 -20.25 -7.83
CA ASP A 233 21.01 -19.88 -6.43
C ASP A 233 19.53 -19.88 -6.01
N ASP A 234 18.62 -20.28 -6.92
CA ASP A 234 17.17 -20.30 -6.69
C ASP A 234 16.61 -18.92 -6.23
N HIS A 235 17.36 -17.83 -6.39
CA HIS A 235 16.98 -16.50 -5.91
C HIS A 235 17.14 -15.40 -6.96
N PHE A 236 18.33 -15.18 -7.51
CA PHE A 236 18.56 -14.16 -8.52
C PHE A 236 18.53 -14.72 -9.94
N ASP A 237 18.74 -16.03 -10.11
CA ASP A 237 18.76 -16.71 -11.41
C ASP A 237 17.36 -17.12 -11.92
N LEU A 238 16.29 -16.87 -11.14
CA LEU A 238 14.92 -17.21 -11.54
C LEU A 238 14.36 -16.22 -12.57
N GLU A 239 14.24 -16.67 -13.82
CA GLU A 239 13.63 -15.89 -14.90
C GLU A 239 12.14 -16.26 -15.12
N ASN A 240 11.76 -17.48 -14.75
CA ASN A 240 10.39 -17.98 -14.92
C ASN A 240 9.41 -17.21 -14.03
N THR A 241 8.38 -16.64 -14.66
CA THR A 241 7.42 -15.81 -13.92
C THR A 241 6.60 -16.61 -12.90
N ASN A 242 6.25 -17.86 -13.21
CA ASN A 242 5.56 -18.76 -12.28
C ASN A 242 6.42 -19.05 -11.05
N HIS A 243 7.72 -19.28 -11.25
CA HIS A 243 8.66 -19.55 -10.17
C HIS A 243 8.88 -18.30 -9.29
N LEU A 244 9.00 -17.11 -9.91
CA LEU A 244 9.08 -15.84 -9.20
C LEU A 244 7.83 -15.57 -8.36
N LEU A 245 6.64 -15.77 -8.93
CA LEU A 245 5.38 -15.66 -8.20
C LEU A 245 5.29 -16.70 -7.08
N GLY A 246 5.62 -17.95 -7.37
CA GLY A 246 5.59 -19.02 -6.39
C GLY A 246 6.47 -18.70 -5.19
N LYS A 247 7.70 -18.23 -5.45
CA LYS A 247 8.61 -17.75 -4.40
C LYS A 247 8.06 -16.56 -3.62
N THR A 248 7.47 -15.59 -4.33
CA THR A 248 6.83 -14.43 -3.70
C THR A 248 5.71 -14.84 -2.75
N PHE A 249 4.88 -15.82 -3.14
CA PHE A 249 3.84 -16.36 -2.26
C PHE A 249 4.39 -17.05 -1.02
N LEU A 250 5.52 -17.76 -1.12
CA LEU A 250 6.17 -18.39 0.03
C LEU A 250 6.65 -17.34 1.05
N TYR A 251 7.34 -16.29 0.59
CA TYR A 251 7.76 -15.19 1.48
C TYR A 251 6.57 -14.50 2.13
N LEU A 252 5.53 -14.18 1.35
CA LEU A 252 4.32 -13.55 1.89
C LEU A 252 3.60 -14.48 2.89
N ALA A 253 3.62 -15.79 2.67
CA ALA A 253 3.00 -16.76 3.56
C ALA A 253 3.68 -16.81 4.94
N ASP A 254 5.01 -16.72 4.98
CA ASP A 254 5.77 -16.74 6.24
C ASP A 254 5.45 -15.52 7.10
N GLU A 255 5.34 -14.34 6.48
CA GLU A 255 4.97 -13.10 7.18
C GLU A 255 3.51 -13.12 7.68
N VAL A 256 2.59 -13.61 6.83
CA VAL A 256 1.16 -13.72 7.16
C VAL A 256 0.89 -14.75 8.26
N LYS A 257 1.80 -15.70 8.52
CA LYS A 257 1.65 -16.73 9.56
C LYS A 257 1.36 -16.15 10.94
N SER A 258 1.89 -14.96 11.23
CA SER A 258 1.65 -14.24 12.48
C SER A 258 0.22 -13.69 12.62
N ILE A 259 -0.49 -13.52 11.50
CA ILE A 259 -1.81 -12.87 11.42
C ILE A 259 -2.93 -13.90 11.22
N ASP A 260 -2.82 -14.72 10.17
CA ASP A 260 -3.79 -15.78 9.85
C ASP A 260 -3.07 -17.04 9.35
N GLU A 261 -3.12 -18.09 10.17
CA GLU A 261 -2.54 -19.40 9.88
C GLU A 261 -3.21 -20.06 8.66
N ILE A 262 -4.51 -19.86 8.45
CA ILE A 262 -5.27 -20.47 7.34
C ILE A 262 -4.83 -19.85 6.01
N LEU A 263 -4.65 -18.52 5.99
CA LEU A 263 -4.18 -17.80 4.81
C LEU A 263 -2.74 -18.19 4.51
N SER A 264 -1.86 -18.20 5.51
CA SER A 264 -0.47 -18.63 5.38
C SER A 264 -0.37 -20.05 4.77
N ASN A 265 -1.13 -21.02 5.30
CA ASN A 265 -1.15 -22.38 4.77
C ASN A 265 -1.60 -22.44 3.30
N SER A 266 -2.61 -21.64 2.94
CA SER A 266 -3.14 -21.57 1.57
C SER A 266 -2.14 -20.94 0.61
N LEU A 267 -1.45 -19.88 1.02
CA LEU A 267 -0.42 -19.22 0.21
C LEU A 267 0.82 -20.09 0.04
N ASN A 268 1.23 -20.82 1.09
CA ASN A 268 2.32 -21.77 1.01
C ASN A 268 2.03 -22.89 0.00
N LEU A 269 0.81 -23.42 0.01
CA LEU A 269 0.36 -24.40 -0.96
C LEU A 269 0.40 -23.85 -2.41
N LEU A 270 -0.10 -22.63 -2.61
CA LEU A 270 -0.04 -21.93 -3.91
C LEU A 270 1.40 -21.72 -4.37
N GLY A 271 2.27 -21.27 -3.46
CA GLY A 271 3.67 -20.99 -3.71
C GLY A 271 4.44 -22.24 -4.15
N LEU A 272 4.28 -23.35 -3.42
CA LEU A 272 4.94 -24.63 -3.75
C LEU A 272 4.45 -25.22 -5.08
N GLY A 273 3.16 -25.05 -5.40
CA GLY A 273 2.60 -25.48 -6.68
C GLY A 273 3.11 -24.64 -7.86
N LEU A 274 3.13 -23.32 -7.73
CA LEU A 274 3.64 -22.40 -8.76
C LEU A 274 5.16 -22.49 -8.95
N TYR A 275 5.89 -22.79 -7.88
CA TYR A 275 7.33 -22.97 -7.90
C TYR A 275 7.76 -24.39 -8.33
N GLU A 276 6.81 -25.27 -8.64
CA GLU A 276 7.03 -26.66 -9.07
C GLU A 276 7.85 -27.51 -8.08
N LYS A 277 7.91 -27.09 -6.80
CA LYS A 277 8.60 -27.82 -5.71
C LYS A 277 7.66 -28.82 -5.04
N PHE A 278 7.16 -29.77 -5.83
CA PHE A 278 6.15 -30.74 -5.40
C PHE A 278 6.60 -31.64 -4.24
N GLU A 279 7.89 -31.99 -4.16
CA GLU A 279 8.42 -32.78 -3.04
C GLU A 279 8.30 -32.04 -1.69
N ALA A 280 8.63 -30.75 -1.68
CA ALA A 280 8.47 -29.90 -0.51
C ALA A 280 6.99 -29.69 -0.19
N GLY A 281 6.13 -29.58 -1.21
CA GLY A 281 4.68 -29.57 -1.08
C GLY A 281 4.13 -30.81 -0.37
N ASN A 282 4.57 -32.00 -0.78
CA ASN A 282 4.14 -33.26 -0.17
C ASN A 282 4.60 -33.38 1.29
N LYS A 283 5.83 -32.94 1.60
CA LYS A 283 6.32 -32.86 3.00
C LYS A 283 5.45 -31.91 3.83
N PHE A 284 5.20 -30.71 3.31
CA PHE A 284 4.35 -29.71 3.97
C PHE A 284 2.93 -30.22 4.26
N LEU A 285 2.30 -30.90 3.28
CA LEU A 285 0.99 -31.53 3.46
C LEU A 285 1.02 -32.65 4.51
N SER A 286 2.12 -33.43 4.56
CA SER A 286 2.31 -34.49 5.53
C SER A 286 2.53 -33.99 6.96
N ASP A 287 3.10 -32.79 7.12
CA ASP A 287 3.35 -32.16 8.42
C ASP A 287 2.08 -31.53 9.00
N ILE A 288 1.23 -30.97 8.14
CA ILE A 288 0.03 -30.22 8.56
C ILE A 288 -1.17 -31.12 8.87
N LYS A 289 -1.18 -32.38 8.43
CA LYS A 289 -2.10 -33.52 8.73
C LYS A 289 -3.63 -33.29 8.77
N LYS A 290 -4.16 -32.07 8.69
CA LYS A 290 -5.59 -31.66 8.61
C LYS A 290 -5.79 -30.13 8.62
N GLY A 291 -4.84 -29.36 8.09
CA GLY A 291 -4.96 -27.91 7.98
C GLY A 291 -6.21 -27.52 7.18
N THR A 292 -6.88 -26.45 7.60
CA THR A 292 -7.94 -25.83 6.79
C THR A 292 -7.31 -24.91 5.76
N PHE A 293 -7.75 -25.01 4.52
CA PHE A 293 -7.28 -24.17 3.41
C PHE A 293 -8.44 -23.36 2.82
N TYR A 294 -8.17 -22.23 2.20
CA TYR A 294 -9.19 -21.52 1.44
C TYR A 294 -9.49 -22.28 0.14
N LYS A 295 -10.78 -22.51 -0.14
CA LYS A 295 -11.25 -23.23 -1.33
C LYS A 295 -10.74 -22.62 -2.64
N GLU A 296 -10.70 -21.29 -2.68
CA GLU A 296 -10.28 -20.51 -3.84
C GLU A 296 -8.80 -20.74 -4.22
N ALA A 297 -7.93 -20.97 -3.23
CA ALA A 297 -6.54 -21.35 -3.46
C ALA A 297 -6.42 -22.77 -4.05
N VAL A 298 -7.29 -23.69 -3.64
CA VAL A 298 -7.31 -25.05 -4.16
C VAL A 298 -7.84 -25.08 -5.61
N GLU A 299 -8.86 -24.27 -5.92
CA GLU A 299 -9.41 -24.15 -7.27
C GLU A 299 -8.38 -23.55 -8.26
N THR A 300 -7.64 -22.53 -7.84
CA THR A 300 -6.57 -21.95 -8.67
C THR A 300 -5.44 -22.95 -8.95
N LEU A 301 -5.09 -23.84 -8.01
CA LEU A 301 -4.16 -24.94 -8.26
C LEU A 301 -4.69 -25.99 -9.23
N LYS A 302 -5.99 -26.29 -9.18
CA LYS A 302 -6.62 -27.21 -10.14
C LYS A 302 -6.56 -26.63 -11.56
N LEU A 303 -6.79 -25.33 -11.73
CA LEU A 303 -6.63 -24.65 -13.01
C LEU A 303 -5.16 -24.66 -13.50
N LEU A 304 -4.20 -24.58 -12.58
CA LEU A 304 -2.78 -24.72 -12.93
C LEU A 304 -2.46 -26.14 -13.43
N LYS A 305 -3.04 -27.19 -12.83
CA LYS A 305 -2.89 -28.59 -13.30
C LYS A 305 -3.30 -28.75 -14.77
N GLU A 306 -4.38 -28.09 -15.18
CA GLU A 306 -4.88 -28.14 -16.57
C GLU A 306 -3.94 -27.44 -17.56
N LYS A 307 -3.22 -26.39 -17.14
CA LYS A 307 -2.29 -25.62 -17.99
C LYS A 307 -0.91 -26.25 -18.09
N VAL A 308 -0.41 -26.90 -17.04
CA VAL A 308 0.91 -27.57 -17.04
C VAL A 308 0.75 -28.99 -17.62
N GLY A 309 0.25 -29.08 -18.85
CA GLY A 309 -0.11 -30.33 -19.55
C GLY A 309 1.01 -31.37 -19.77
N ASN A 310 2.19 -31.19 -19.17
CA ASN A 310 3.33 -32.12 -19.20
C ASN A 310 3.66 -32.75 -17.82
N LEU A 311 2.72 -32.75 -16.86
CA LEU A 311 2.95 -33.30 -15.51
C LEU A 311 2.86 -34.84 -15.40
N GLU A 312 2.58 -35.56 -16.50
CA GLU A 312 2.35 -37.01 -16.45
C GLU A 312 3.59 -37.84 -16.10
N GLU A 313 4.80 -37.30 -16.30
CA GLU A 313 6.07 -37.99 -16.03
C GLU A 313 6.59 -37.83 -14.59
N ASN A 314 6.06 -36.89 -13.81
CA ASN A 314 6.60 -36.56 -12.48
C ASN A 314 5.72 -37.15 -11.36
N GLU A 315 6.12 -38.30 -10.79
CA GLU A 315 5.43 -38.95 -9.66
C GLU A 315 5.14 -38.01 -8.47
N PRO A 316 6.05 -37.10 -8.05
CA PRO A 316 5.79 -36.17 -6.94
C PRO A 316 4.63 -35.21 -7.21
N ALA A 317 4.42 -34.82 -8.47
CA ALA A 317 3.34 -33.92 -8.86
C ALA A 317 1.98 -34.61 -8.77
N LYS A 318 1.88 -35.87 -9.23
CA LYS A 318 0.64 -36.66 -9.10
C LYS A 318 0.22 -36.80 -7.64
N ASN A 319 1.17 -37.21 -6.79
CA ASN A 319 0.93 -37.34 -5.34
C ASN A 319 0.48 -36.01 -4.70
N PHE A 320 1.05 -34.88 -5.15
CA PHE A 320 0.66 -33.56 -4.67
C PHE A 320 -0.78 -33.21 -5.05
N PHE A 321 -1.14 -33.34 -6.33
CA PHE A 321 -2.49 -33.02 -6.81
C PHE A 321 -3.55 -33.98 -6.26
N ASP A 322 -3.24 -35.27 -6.09
CA ASP A 322 -4.17 -36.24 -5.49
C ASP A 322 -4.42 -35.90 -4.01
N SER A 323 -3.38 -35.45 -3.30
CA SER A 323 -3.51 -35.00 -1.90
C SER A 323 -4.41 -33.77 -1.77
N LEU A 324 -4.48 -32.88 -2.78
CA LEU A 324 -5.35 -31.70 -2.77
C LEU A 324 -6.85 -32.04 -2.70
N GLU A 325 -7.26 -33.19 -3.23
CA GLU A 325 -8.68 -33.60 -3.25
C GLU A 325 -9.20 -33.97 -1.85
N SER A 326 -8.29 -34.32 -0.93
CA SER A 326 -8.61 -34.75 0.43
C SER A 326 -8.59 -33.62 1.48
N LEU A 327 -8.30 -32.37 1.08
CA LEU A 327 -8.10 -31.26 2.01
C LEU A 327 -9.44 -30.66 2.51
N ASN A 328 -9.45 -30.26 3.78
CA ASN A 328 -10.56 -29.51 4.35
C ASN A 328 -10.53 -28.05 3.86
N THR A 329 -11.57 -27.63 3.15
CA THR A 329 -11.68 -26.28 2.60
C THR A 329 -12.65 -25.39 3.39
N LYS A 330 -12.28 -24.13 3.59
CA LYS A 330 -13.15 -23.06 4.09
C LYS A 330 -13.74 -22.28 2.91
N ASP A 331 -15.07 -22.16 2.86
CA ASP A 331 -15.81 -21.38 1.86
C ASP A 331 -15.76 -19.88 2.21
N GLU A 332 -14.57 -19.29 2.18
CA GLU A 332 -14.37 -17.84 2.28
C GLU A 332 -13.52 -17.35 1.10
N ASN A 333 -13.87 -16.19 0.56
CA ASN A 333 -13.13 -15.58 -0.54
C ASN A 333 -11.85 -14.92 0.01
N VAL A 334 -10.69 -15.41 -0.42
CA VAL A 334 -9.37 -14.87 -0.08
C VAL A 334 -9.28 -13.42 -0.50
N THR A 335 -9.79 -13.06 -1.68
CA THR A 335 -9.79 -11.65 -2.11
C THR A 335 -10.60 -10.75 -1.19
N ALA A 336 -11.76 -11.22 -0.70
CA ALA A 336 -12.59 -10.41 0.19
C ALA A 336 -11.93 -10.24 1.56
N PHE A 337 -11.24 -11.27 2.06
CA PHE A 337 -10.44 -11.21 3.28
C PHE A 337 -9.32 -10.17 3.16
N ILE A 338 -8.52 -10.24 2.09
CA ILE A 338 -7.42 -9.29 1.84
C ILE A 338 -7.96 -7.86 1.70
N GLU A 339 -9.04 -7.67 0.94
CA GLU A 339 -9.66 -6.36 0.78
C GLU A 339 -10.18 -5.79 2.11
N ASN A 340 -10.74 -6.62 2.98
CA ASN A 340 -11.20 -6.18 4.29
C ASN A 340 -10.04 -5.73 5.17
N HIS A 341 -8.92 -6.46 5.18
CA HIS A 341 -7.73 -6.05 5.92
C HIS A 341 -7.12 -4.75 5.38
N LEU A 342 -7.06 -4.57 4.06
CA LEU A 342 -6.64 -3.31 3.45
C LEU A 342 -7.57 -2.14 3.82
N LYS A 343 -8.90 -2.36 3.85
CA LYS A 343 -9.88 -1.34 4.25
C LYS A 343 -9.81 -1.01 5.74
N GLN A 344 -9.36 -1.93 6.58
CA GLN A 344 -9.20 -1.75 8.03
C GLN A 344 -7.90 -1.06 8.42
N ALA A 345 -6.88 -1.08 7.56
CA ALA A 345 -5.60 -0.39 7.77
C ALA A 345 -5.70 1.16 7.69
N TYR A 346 -6.90 1.72 7.75
CA TYR A 346 -7.14 3.15 7.64
C TYR A 346 -6.68 3.92 8.88
N PHE A 347 -5.93 5.00 8.63
CA PHE A 347 -5.60 6.02 9.62
C PHE A 347 -6.87 6.78 10.02
N ARG A 348 -7.05 6.98 11.32
CA ARG A 348 -8.13 7.80 11.88
C ARG A 348 -7.92 9.24 11.46
N GLU A 349 -8.75 9.75 10.56
CA GLU A 349 -8.83 11.18 10.26
C GLU A 349 -9.87 11.82 11.19
N ASP A 350 -9.39 12.58 12.17
CA ASP A 350 -10.25 13.38 13.03
C ASP A 350 -10.52 14.74 12.35
N GLN A 351 -11.79 14.99 12.01
CA GLN A 351 -12.24 16.27 11.48
C GLN A 351 -13.11 17.00 12.50
N ILE A 352 -12.89 18.30 12.65
CA ILE A 352 -13.62 19.14 13.60
C ILE A 352 -14.79 19.81 12.88
N TYR A 353 -16.00 19.50 13.31
CA TYR A 353 -17.23 20.11 12.80
C TYR A 353 -17.86 21.03 13.85
N TRP A 354 -18.32 22.20 13.41
CA TRP A 354 -19.14 23.10 14.22
C TRP A 354 -20.61 22.79 13.94
N VAL A 355 -21.32 22.39 14.99
CA VAL A 355 -22.67 21.82 14.91
C VAL A 355 -23.66 22.72 15.65
N HIS A 356 -24.83 22.94 15.06
CA HIS A 356 -25.93 23.64 15.71
C HIS A 356 -26.66 22.70 16.68
N ASP A 357 -26.61 23.01 17.99
CA ASP A 357 -27.38 22.36 19.05
C ASP A 357 -28.24 23.41 19.78
N PRO A 358 -29.53 23.57 19.42
CA PRO A 358 -30.39 24.60 20.01
C PRO A 358 -30.74 24.32 21.47
N ASP A 359 -30.81 23.05 21.87
CA ASP A 359 -31.25 22.63 23.20
C ASP A 359 -30.08 22.43 24.18
N LYS A 360 -28.83 22.55 23.72
CA LYS A 360 -27.60 22.27 24.49
C LYS A 360 -27.66 20.91 25.18
N LYS A 361 -28.20 19.91 24.49
CA LYS A 361 -28.36 18.54 25.01
C LYS A 361 -27.04 17.78 25.01
N CYS A 362 -26.14 18.09 24.07
CA CYS A 362 -24.86 17.42 23.96
C CYS A 362 -23.94 17.80 25.11
N LYS A 363 -23.25 16.80 25.66
CA LYS A 363 -22.19 17.02 26.64
C LYS A 363 -20.87 16.42 26.16
N SER A 364 -19.78 16.84 26.79
CA SER A 364 -18.44 16.40 26.39
C SER A 364 -18.32 14.87 26.45
N GLY A 365 -17.84 14.26 25.36
CA GLY A 365 -17.61 12.82 25.24
C GLY A 365 -18.81 11.99 24.78
N ASP A 366 -19.95 12.60 24.47
CA ASP A 366 -21.09 11.89 23.88
C ASP A 366 -20.83 11.57 22.40
N ILE A 367 -21.36 10.44 21.92
CA ILE A 367 -21.34 10.04 20.51
C ILE A 367 -22.63 10.52 19.86
N VAL A 368 -22.50 11.40 18.86
CA VAL A 368 -23.62 12.09 18.21
C VAL A 368 -23.68 11.80 16.73
N LEU A 369 -24.90 11.76 16.19
CA LEU A 369 -25.16 11.75 14.76
C LEU A 369 -25.41 13.20 14.31
N ILE A 370 -24.63 13.64 13.33
CA ILE A 370 -24.73 14.97 12.74
C ILE A 370 -25.18 14.88 11.30
N LYS A 371 -25.96 15.88 10.88
CA LYS A 371 -26.54 15.98 9.54
C LYS A 371 -26.16 17.29 8.89
N GLU A 372 -25.75 17.24 7.63
CA GLU A 372 -25.47 18.44 6.85
C GLU A 372 -26.77 19.23 6.60
N MET A 373 -26.75 20.54 6.89
CA MET A 373 -27.91 21.40 6.69
C MET A 373 -27.99 21.88 5.23
N PRO A 374 -29.19 22.03 4.65
CA PRO A 374 -29.36 22.52 3.28
C PRO A 374 -28.88 23.97 3.10
N HIS A 375 -28.89 24.76 4.18
CA HIS A 375 -28.35 26.11 4.22
C HIS A 375 -27.42 26.26 5.42
N LYS A 376 -26.21 26.77 5.19
CA LYS A 376 -25.23 27.06 6.25
C LYS A 376 -25.74 28.23 7.10
N MET A 377 -25.78 28.05 8.43
CA MET A 377 -26.29 29.08 9.34
C MET A 377 -25.25 30.20 9.54
N THR A 378 -23.98 29.83 9.62
CA THR A 378 -22.83 30.75 9.65
C THR A 378 -21.70 30.20 8.77
N ARG A 379 -20.59 30.93 8.63
CA ARG A 379 -19.41 30.44 7.88
C ARG A 379 -18.85 29.12 8.44
N LEU A 380 -19.01 28.88 9.74
CA LEU A 380 -18.46 27.71 10.44
C LEU A 380 -19.52 26.63 10.70
N ILE A 381 -20.76 27.03 11.04
CA ILE A 381 -21.84 26.09 11.38
C ILE A 381 -22.46 25.53 10.10
N THR A 382 -22.09 24.29 9.80
CA THR A 382 -22.47 23.56 8.58
C THR A 382 -23.42 22.40 8.85
N HIS A 383 -23.38 21.84 10.05
CA HIS A 383 -24.14 20.65 10.43
C HIS A 383 -25.10 20.95 11.58
N SER A 384 -26.20 20.20 11.66
CA SER A 384 -27.13 20.18 12.80
C SER A 384 -27.06 18.86 13.53
N LEU A 385 -27.29 18.88 14.84
CA LEU A 385 -27.44 17.67 15.64
C LEU A 385 -28.76 16.96 15.26
N GLU A 386 -28.69 15.67 14.91
CA GLU A 386 -29.89 14.86 14.65
C GLU A 386 -30.25 14.03 15.89
N GLU A 387 -29.30 13.27 16.43
CA GLU A 387 -29.52 12.41 17.60
C GLU A 387 -28.24 12.20 18.42
N ILE A 388 -28.40 12.03 19.73
CA ILE A 388 -27.33 11.54 20.61
C ILE A 388 -27.42 10.02 20.65
N VAL A 389 -26.52 9.34 19.95
CA VAL A 389 -26.55 7.88 19.78
C VAL A 389 -26.12 7.18 21.06
N HIS A 390 -25.02 7.62 21.67
CA HIS A 390 -24.53 7.04 22.93
C HIS A 390 -23.98 8.12 23.87
N PRO A 391 -24.52 8.24 25.08
CA PRO A 391 -23.91 9.05 26.13
C PRO A 391 -22.53 8.50 26.53
N LEU A 392 -21.66 9.39 27.02
CA LEU A 392 -20.34 9.02 27.53
C LEU A 392 -20.43 7.88 28.56
N GLY A 393 -19.79 6.75 28.27
CA GLY A 393 -19.69 5.59 29.18
C GLY A 393 -20.82 4.57 29.05
N ASP A 394 -21.86 4.82 28.25
CA ASP A 394 -22.99 3.91 28.05
C ASP A 394 -23.22 3.56 26.58
N VAL A 395 -22.14 3.07 25.96
CA VAL A 395 -22.14 2.61 24.58
C VAL A 395 -22.85 1.26 24.48
N THR A 396 -23.82 1.17 23.59
CA THR A 396 -24.52 -0.07 23.23
C THR A 396 -24.06 -0.55 21.87
N CYS A 397 -23.85 -1.86 21.74
CA CYS A 397 -23.54 -2.45 20.45
C CYS A 397 -24.79 -2.35 19.54
N PRO A 398 -24.69 -1.80 18.33
CA PRO A 398 -25.86 -1.60 17.46
C PRO A 398 -26.46 -2.90 16.92
N ILE A 399 -25.68 -3.99 16.90
CA ILE A 399 -26.12 -5.29 16.38
C ILE A 399 -26.79 -6.12 17.47
N THR A 400 -26.21 -6.14 18.67
CA THR A 400 -26.67 -7.02 19.76
C THR A 400 -27.49 -6.30 20.83
N ASN A 401 -27.56 -4.96 20.78
CA ASN A 401 -28.15 -4.09 21.82
C ASN A 401 -27.57 -4.30 23.23
N LYS A 402 -26.42 -4.99 23.34
CA LYS A 402 -25.73 -5.22 24.60
C LYS A 402 -24.77 -4.08 24.91
N LYS A 403 -24.60 -3.77 26.19
CA LYS A 403 -23.66 -2.73 26.64
C LYS A 403 -22.22 -3.19 26.48
N VAL A 404 -21.37 -2.30 25.97
CA VAL A 404 -19.96 -2.57 25.70
C VAL A 404 -19.06 -1.58 26.43
N VAL A 405 -17.84 -2.01 26.70
CA VAL A 405 -16.77 -1.16 27.23
C VAL A 405 -15.57 -1.32 26.31
N VAL A 406 -15.25 -0.24 25.59
CA VAL A 406 -14.19 -0.16 24.55
C VAL A 406 -14.41 -1.13 23.39
N GLY A 407 -14.26 -2.43 23.64
CA GLY A 407 -14.44 -3.50 22.65
C GLY A 407 -14.89 -4.84 23.23
N LYS A 408 -15.28 -4.90 24.52
CA LYS A 408 -15.76 -6.13 25.17
C LYS A 408 -17.17 -5.93 25.70
N TYR A 409 -18.00 -6.97 25.63
CA TYR A 409 -19.33 -6.96 26.25
C TYR A 409 -19.19 -6.94 27.78
N ARG A 410 -20.04 -6.18 28.47
CA ARG A 410 -20.04 -6.13 29.94
C ARG A 410 -20.24 -7.53 30.56
N GLU A 411 -21.11 -8.34 29.96
CA GLU A 411 -21.35 -9.74 30.36
C GLU A 411 -20.08 -10.62 30.28
N GLN A 412 -19.26 -10.41 29.25
CA GLN A 412 -17.99 -11.15 29.10
C GLN A 412 -16.98 -10.73 30.18
N ILE A 413 -16.96 -9.45 30.55
CA ILE A 413 -16.11 -8.96 31.63
C ILE A 413 -16.57 -9.54 32.97
N GLU A 414 -17.88 -9.60 33.21
CA GLU A 414 -18.45 -10.17 34.44
C GLU A 414 -18.16 -11.66 34.57
N THR A 415 -18.37 -12.45 33.51
CA THR A 415 -18.06 -13.89 33.50
C THR A 415 -16.57 -14.16 33.71
N VAL A 416 -15.68 -13.38 33.09
CA VAL A 416 -14.23 -13.46 33.34
C VAL A 416 -13.88 -13.12 34.79
N ASN A 417 -14.51 -12.08 35.35
CA ASN A 417 -14.30 -11.70 36.76
C ASN A 417 -14.84 -12.75 37.74
N GLU A 418 -15.86 -13.50 37.39
CA GLU A 418 -16.37 -14.62 38.20
C GLU A 418 -15.41 -15.80 38.21
N ILE A 419 -14.81 -16.11 37.06
CA ILE A 419 -13.83 -17.21 36.92
C ILE A 419 -12.53 -16.87 37.66
N ILE A 420 -12.04 -15.63 37.53
CA ILE A 420 -10.75 -15.20 38.11
C ILE A 420 -10.90 -14.82 39.60
N GLY A 421 -12.11 -14.45 40.03
CA GLY A 421 -12.42 -13.97 41.38
C GLY A 421 -12.64 -12.46 41.41
N LYS A 422 -13.78 -12.02 41.98
CA LYS A 422 -14.16 -10.60 42.02
C LYS A 422 -13.22 -9.82 42.94
N ASN A 423 -12.48 -8.87 42.38
CA ASN A 423 -11.70 -7.91 43.15
C ASN A 423 -12.66 -6.92 43.85
N LYS A 424 -12.46 -6.66 45.16
CA LYS A 424 -13.29 -5.73 45.94
C LYS A 424 -13.24 -4.29 45.41
N ASN A 425 -12.18 -3.93 44.69
CA ASN A 425 -11.99 -2.62 44.08
C ASN A 425 -12.43 -2.55 42.61
N ALA A 426 -12.96 -3.65 42.04
CA ALA A 426 -13.44 -3.66 40.67
C ALA A 426 -14.69 -2.79 40.51
N PHE A 427 -14.80 -2.13 39.35
CA PHE A 427 -15.95 -1.28 39.03
C PHE A 427 -17.19 -2.14 38.76
N ASP A 428 -18.28 -1.85 39.47
CA ASP A 428 -19.55 -2.55 39.34
C ASP A 428 -20.47 -1.80 38.36
N TYR A 429 -20.59 -2.34 37.14
CA TYR A 429 -21.38 -1.73 36.07
C TYR A 429 -22.88 -1.72 36.34
N SER A 430 -23.38 -2.60 37.21
CA SER A 430 -24.82 -2.69 37.54
C SER A 430 -25.29 -1.51 38.40
N LYS A 431 -24.38 -0.95 39.21
CA LYS A 431 -24.64 0.19 40.11
C LYS A 431 -24.25 1.53 39.49
N ALA A 432 -23.67 1.52 38.30
CA ALA A 432 -23.22 2.72 37.63
C ALA A 432 -24.40 3.50 37.04
N PRO A 433 -24.48 4.83 37.23
CA PRO A 433 -25.47 5.64 36.55
C PRO A 433 -25.21 5.66 35.03
N PRO A 434 -26.21 6.01 34.19
CA PRO A 434 -26.12 5.97 32.73
C PRO A 434 -25.00 6.80 32.09
N ARG A 435 -24.37 7.75 32.79
CA ARG A 435 -23.22 8.54 32.28
C ARG A 435 -21.93 8.29 33.08
N GLY A 436 -21.93 7.22 33.87
CA GLY A 436 -20.86 6.88 34.79
C GLY A 436 -20.70 7.86 35.95
N ARG A 437 -19.70 7.61 36.81
CA ARG A 437 -19.43 8.42 38.02
C ARG A 437 -18.76 9.78 37.73
N GLN A 438 -18.37 10.05 36.48
CA GLN A 438 -17.48 11.18 36.16
C GLN A 438 -18.19 12.55 36.07
N GLU A 439 -19.51 12.55 35.95
CA GLU A 439 -20.34 13.76 35.99
C GLU A 439 -20.22 14.44 37.36
N GLY A 440 -19.84 15.73 37.36
CA GLY A 440 -19.61 16.51 38.58
C GLY A 440 -18.23 16.33 39.23
N ILE A 441 -17.41 15.38 38.76
CA ILE A 441 -16.03 15.20 39.22
C ILE A 441 -15.02 15.75 38.21
N LYS A 442 -15.11 15.28 36.96
CA LYS A 442 -14.24 15.70 35.85
C LYS A 442 -15.02 16.32 34.71
N ASP A 443 -16.29 15.96 34.57
CA ASP A 443 -17.19 16.58 33.61
C ASP A 443 -18.07 17.64 34.29
N PHE A 444 -17.81 18.90 33.94
CA PHE A 444 -18.55 20.08 34.39
C PHE A 444 -19.43 20.68 33.27
N SER A 445 -19.69 19.94 32.19
CA SER A 445 -20.45 20.44 31.03
C SER A 445 -21.89 20.86 31.37
N HIS A 446 -22.43 20.42 32.52
CA HIS A 446 -23.75 20.80 33.01
C HIS A 446 -23.75 22.11 33.84
N GLY A 447 -22.57 22.58 34.27
CA GLY A 447 -22.43 23.81 35.04
C GLY A 447 -22.40 25.06 34.14
N PRO A 448 -22.72 26.24 34.69
CA PRO A 448 -22.56 27.49 33.96
C PRO A 448 -21.08 27.73 33.64
N THR A 449 -20.76 27.89 32.36
CA THR A 449 -19.43 28.25 31.89
C THR A 449 -19.26 29.76 31.96
N PHE A 450 -18.28 30.21 32.74
CA PHE A 450 -17.89 31.63 32.79
C PHE A 450 -16.68 31.83 31.89
N ILE A 451 -16.86 32.56 30.78
CA ILE A 451 -15.75 33.00 29.94
C ILE A 451 -15.18 34.24 30.63
N LYS A 452 -13.93 34.15 31.09
CA LYS A 452 -13.21 35.31 31.60
C LYS A 452 -12.75 36.13 30.40
N TRP A 453 -13.49 37.19 30.10
CA TRP A 453 -13.10 38.16 29.09
C TRP A 453 -11.91 38.97 29.61
N VAL A 454 -10.87 39.08 28.80
CA VAL A 454 -9.84 40.10 28.96
C VAL A 454 -10.26 41.22 28.02
N GLU A 455 -10.64 42.37 28.58
CA GLU A 455 -10.91 43.58 27.79
C GLU A 455 -9.56 44.11 27.29
N ASP A 456 -9.20 43.73 26.06
CA ASP A 456 -8.14 44.41 25.32
C ASP A 456 -8.80 45.48 24.44
N ASP A 457 -8.61 46.76 24.78
CA ASP A 457 -9.19 47.95 24.11
C ASP A 457 -8.78 48.13 22.62
N LYS A 458 -8.11 47.14 22.00
CA LYS A 458 -7.49 47.26 20.67
C LYS A 458 -7.95 46.24 19.64
N VAL A 459 -8.85 45.32 19.96
CA VAL A 459 -9.36 44.33 18.99
C VAL A 459 -10.88 44.34 19.00
N ASP A 460 -11.49 44.82 17.92
CA ASP A 460 -12.93 44.67 17.67
C ASP A 460 -13.29 43.18 17.69
N GLN A 461 -14.00 42.77 18.73
CA GLN A 461 -14.45 41.39 18.90
C GLN A 461 -15.71 41.15 18.06
N THR A 462 -15.55 40.68 16.83
CA THR A 462 -16.65 40.44 15.87
C THR A 462 -17.54 39.23 16.18
N PHE A 463 -17.45 38.63 17.37
CA PHE A 463 -18.05 37.32 17.67
C PHE A 463 -19.00 37.30 18.87
N ALA A 464 -19.48 38.46 19.32
CA ALA A 464 -20.55 38.55 20.30
C ALA A 464 -21.90 38.69 19.59
N THR A 465 -22.58 37.56 19.33
CA THR A 465 -24.04 37.41 19.50
C THR A 465 -24.43 35.94 19.46
#